data_AF-A0A415L9I4-F1
#
_entry.id   AF-A0A415L9I4-F1
#
_cell.length_a   1.000
_cell.length_b   1.000
_cell.length_c   1.000
_cell.angle_alpha   90.00
_cell.angle_beta   90.00
_cell.angle_gamma   90.00
#
_symmetry.space_group_name_H-M   'P 1'
#
loop_
_entity.id
_entity.type
_entity.pdbx_description
1 polymer ?
#
loop_
_entity_poly.entity_id
_entity_poly.type
_entity_poly.pdbx_seq_one_letter_code
_entity_poly.pdbx_strand_id
1 'polypeptide(L)'
;MKKHCKSNQGRLAKHILGKYCRISQLRIDCILNKICVGFTLIFLFGCLVLSNGKVLAENAVDIGKFCNLMVQVPKENPELNNAQLQVKLYKTADITKLWKYNTIGNYELMNNYEYSFINGNNVIEKIKVNLNEIDSSTTAKEWEGLAFVAKEVAKSEKPTAVATIADGKAVFQGLQPGLYLVEVNGAIVNGKAYRFMAYLISVPNYNAQNPTGEKIEYNVDTELKVEVNDNNITTQVTTFKPTENTTKPKAKTLKTPKNRPDETSKYFGILPQTGQLKWIIPALLIVGFVCIGIGIQLLKKENKSE
;
A
#
# COMPACT_ATOMS: atom_id res chain seq x y z
N MET A 1 -23.90 -62.05 -84.25
CA MET A 1 -22.76 -61.82 -83.33
C MET A 1 -23.15 -60.76 -82.30
N LYS A 2 -23.21 -61.12 -81.01
CA LYS A 2 -23.44 -60.19 -79.88
C LYS A 2 -22.25 -59.24 -79.73
N LYS A 3 -22.46 -57.94 -79.55
CA LYS A 3 -21.56 -57.09 -78.75
C LYS A 3 -22.34 -56.04 -77.95
N HIS A 4 -21.86 -55.89 -76.72
CA HIS A 4 -22.50 -55.33 -75.54
C HIS A 4 -22.59 -53.81 -75.52
N CYS A 5 -23.67 -53.36 -74.89
CA CYS A 5 -23.86 -52.08 -74.24
C CYS A 5 -22.94 -51.96 -72.99
N LYS A 6 -22.24 -50.83 -72.78
CA LYS A 6 -22.26 -50.02 -71.53
C LYS A 6 -21.17 -48.94 -71.45
N SER A 7 -21.65 -47.74 -71.07
CA SER A 7 -21.09 -46.86 -70.04
C SER A 7 -19.70 -46.26 -70.25
N ASN A 8 -19.66 -44.98 -70.67
CA ASN A 8 -18.48 -44.11 -70.52
C ASN A 8 -18.75 -42.79 -69.78
N GLN A 9 -19.83 -42.71 -69.00
CA GLN A 9 -20.15 -41.52 -68.18
C GLN A 9 -19.51 -41.53 -66.78
N GLY A 10 -18.87 -42.64 -66.36
CA GLY A 10 -18.33 -42.79 -64.99
C GLY A 10 -16.86 -42.38 -64.79
N ARG A 11 -16.08 -42.19 -65.86
CA ARG A 11 -14.62 -41.94 -65.75
C ARG A 11 -14.26 -40.47 -65.59
N LEU A 12 -15.06 -39.56 -66.15
CA LEU A 12 -14.86 -38.11 -66.01
C LEU A 12 -15.30 -37.60 -64.63
N ALA A 13 -16.39 -38.14 -64.07
CA ALA A 13 -16.90 -37.76 -62.76
C ALA A 13 -15.95 -38.13 -61.61
N LYS A 14 -15.32 -39.32 -61.66
CA LYS A 14 -14.38 -39.77 -60.62
C LYS A 14 -13.09 -38.92 -60.54
N HIS A 15 -12.62 -38.37 -61.66
CA HIS A 15 -11.39 -37.58 -61.68
C HIS A 15 -11.60 -36.13 -61.20
N ILE A 16 -12.81 -35.59 -61.37
CA ILE A 16 -13.19 -34.25 -60.88
C ILE A 16 -13.57 -34.32 -59.39
N LEU A 17 -14.34 -35.33 -58.95
CA LEU A 17 -14.65 -35.52 -57.53
C LEU A 17 -13.39 -35.81 -56.69
N GLY A 18 -12.45 -36.61 -57.19
CA GLY A 18 -11.20 -36.89 -56.46
C GLY A 18 -10.30 -35.66 -56.25
N LYS A 19 -10.33 -34.69 -57.17
CA LYS A 19 -9.60 -33.41 -57.01
C LYS A 19 -10.32 -32.44 -56.07
N TYR A 20 -11.65 -32.37 -56.11
CA TYR A 20 -12.44 -31.56 -55.16
C TYR A 20 -12.34 -32.09 -53.72
N CYS A 21 -12.32 -33.41 -53.52
CA CYS A 21 -12.17 -34.06 -52.22
C CYS A 21 -10.77 -33.83 -51.60
N ARG A 22 -9.68 -33.86 -52.40
CA ARG A 22 -8.33 -33.53 -51.91
C ARG A 22 -8.14 -32.04 -51.58
N ILE A 23 -8.77 -31.13 -52.33
CA ILE A 23 -8.65 -29.68 -52.10
C ILE A 23 -9.48 -29.23 -50.88
N SER A 24 -10.62 -29.87 -50.62
CA SER A 24 -11.43 -29.62 -49.42
C SER A 24 -10.76 -30.15 -48.15
N GLN A 25 -10.17 -31.36 -48.16
CA GLN A 25 -9.40 -31.87 -47.02
C GLN A 25 -8.20 -30.98 -46.65
N LEU A 26 -7.41 -30.50 -47.63
CA LEU A 26 -6.29 -29.59 -47.38
C LEU A 26 -6.71 -28.22 -46.81
N ARG A 27 -7.93 -27.76 -47.12
CA ARG A 27 -8.48 -26.50 -46.58
C ARG A 27 -8.93 -26.65 -45.14
N ILE A 28 -9.56 -27.78 -44.81
CA ILE A 28 -10.06 -28.09 -43.46
C ILE A 28 -8.88 -28.28 -42.49
N ASP A 29 -7.82 -28.99 -42.90
CA ASP A 29 -6.62 -29.16 -42.08
C ASP A 29 -5.88 -27.83 -41.78
N CYS A 30 -5.89 -26.89 -42.74
CA CYS A 30 -5.29 -25.57 -42.57
C CYS A 30 -6.10 -24.66 -41.63
N ILE A 31 -7.43 -24.76 -41.68
CA ILE A 31 -8.35 -23.99 -40.81
C ILE A 31 -8.31 -24.55 -39.39
N LEU A 32 -8.28 -25.88 -39.23
CA LEU A 32 -8.18 -26.53 -37.93
C LEU A 32 -6.83 -26.24 -37.25
N ASN A 33 -5.73 -26.21 -38.02
CA ASN A 33 -4.42 -25.80 -37.50
C ASN A 33 -4.39 -24.33 -37.07
N LYS A 34 -5.02 -23.41 -37.81
CA LYS A 34 -5.11 -21.98 -37.42
C LYS A 34 -5.95 -21.76 -36.16
N ILE A 35 -7.03 -22.51 -36.00
CA ILE A 35 -7.87 -22.45 -34.80
C ILE A 35 -7.11 -23.03 -33.59
N CYS A 36 -6.43 -24.17 -33.75
CA CYS A 36 -5.60 -24.75 -32.69
C CYS A 36 -4.45 -23.83 -32.25
N VAL A 37 -3.77 -23.15 -33.18
CA VAL A 37 -2.71 -22.17 -32.87
C VAL A 37 -3.26 -20.93 -32.16
N GLY A 38 -4.47 -20.48 -32.54
CA GLY A 38 -5.15 -19.37 -31.85
C GLY A 38 -5.52 -19.72 -30.40
N PHE A 39 -6.07 -20.92 -30.17
CA PHE A 39 -6.42 -21.38 -28.82
C PHE A 39 -5.19 -21.62 -27.93
N THR A 40 -4.10 -22.16 -28.47
CA THR A 40 -2.86 -22.32 -27.68
C THR A 40 -2.22 -20.99 -27.32
N LEU A 41 -2.24 -19.99 -28.21
CA LEU A 41 -1.80 -18.62 -27.92
C LEU A 41 -2.64 -17.95 -26.83
N ILE A 42 -3.97 -18.11 -26.85
CA ILE A 42 -4.86 -17.58 -25.82
C ILE A 42 -4.63 -18.27 -24.48
N PHE A 43 -4.42 -19.59 -24.47
CA PHE A 43 -4.12 -20.34 -23.25
C PHE A 43 -2.74 -19.96 -22.68
N LEU A 44 -1.73 -19.76 -23.52
CA LEU A 44 -0.41 -19.26 -23.13
C LEU A 44 -0.48 -17.83 -22.58
N PHE A 45 -1.26 -16.95 -23.22
CA PHE A 45 -1.46 -15.58 -22.75
C PHE A 45 -2.26 -15.56 -21.43
N GLY A 46 -3.26 -16.42 -21.29
CA GLY A 46 -4.01 -16.62 -20.06
C GLY A 46 -3.13 -17.14 -18.92
N CYS A 47 -2.26 -18.12 -19.19
CA CYS A 47 -1.28 -18.61 -18.23
C CYS A 47 -0.25 -17.54 -17.84
N LEU A 48 0.20 -16.70 -18.78
CA LEU A 48 1.11 -15.58 -18.51
C LEU A 48 0.46 -14.49 -17.65
N VAL A 49 -0.82 -14.20 -17.89
CA VAL A 49 -1.60 -13.24 -17.08
C VAL A 49 -1.92 -13.80 -15.70
N LEU A 50 -2.20 -15.10 -15.58
CA LEU A 50 -2.47 -15.76 -14.29
C LEU A 50 -1.20 -16.03 -13.47
N SER A 51 -0.06 -16.28 -14.10
CA SER A 51 1.23 -16.43 -13.40
C SER A 51 1.70 -15.11 -12.77
N ASN A 52 1.28 -13.98 -13.33
CA ASN A 52 1.59 -12.64 -12.80
C ASN A 52 0.61 -12.17 -11.71
N GLY A 53 -0.47 -12.92 -11.45
CA GLY A 53 -1.48 -12.57 -10.45
C GLY A 53 -1.05 -12.76 -8.99
N LYS A 54 0.12 -13.34 -8.74
CA LYS A 54 0.60 -13.64 -7.37
C LYS A 54 1.39 -12.51 -6.69
N VAL A 55 1.61 -11.37 -7.33
CA VAL A 55 2.72 -10.47 -6.91
C VAL A 55 2.29 -9.24 -6.06
N LEU A 56 1.00 -8.97 -5.87
CA LEU A 56 0.57 -7.75 -5.15
C LEU A 56 0.04 -7.97 -3.73
N ALA A 57 -0.13 -9.21 -3.29
CA ALA A 57 -0.73 -9.51 -1.98
C ALA A 57 0.29 -9.85 -0.87
N GLU A 58 1.56 -10.13 -1.20
CA GLU A 58 2.54 -10.63 -0.23
C GLU A 58 2.94 -9.60 0.83
N ASN A 59 2.84 -8.30 0.53
CA ASN A 59 3.28 -7.22 1.41
C ASN A 59 2.15 -6.27 1.85
N ALA A 60 0.88 -6.68 1.77
CA ALA A 60 -0.23 -5.82 2.17
C ALA A 60 -0.38 -5.77 3.70
N VAL A 61 -0.61 -4.57 4.24
CA VAL A 61 -0.87 -4.39 5.68
C VAL A 61 -2.26 -4.93 6.04
N ASP A 62 -2.34 -5.74 7.10
CA ASP A 62 -3.59 -6.12 7.75
C ASP A 62 -4.02 -5.03 8.73
N ILE A 63 -4.90 -4.14 8.26
CA ILE A 63 -5.42 -3.03 9.06
C ILE A 63 -6.28 -3.49 10.25
N GLY A 64 -6.80 -4.73 10.22
CA GLY A 64 -7.59 -5.28 11.32
C GLY A 64 -6.74 -5.88 12.45
N LYS A 65 -5.44 -6.12 12.20
CA LYS A 65 -4.53 -6.71 13.18
C LYS A 65 -3.96 -5.62 14.09
N PHE A 66 -4.14 -5.79 15.39
CA PHE A 66 -3.55 -4.90 16.38
C PHE A 66 -2.03 -5.08 16.43
N CYS A 67 -1.35 -3.99 16.74
CA CYS A 67 0.09 -3.93 16.85
C CYS A 67 0.55 -3.70 18.29
N ASN A 68 1.81 -4.03 18.54
CA ASN A 68 2.52 -3.71 19.76
C ASN A 68 3.78 -2.91 19.42
N LEU A 69 4.15 -1.99 20.31
CA LEU A 69 5.37 -1.20 20.20
C LEU A 69 6.14 -1.29 21.52
N MET A 70 7.40 -1.70 21.46
CA MET A 70 8.34 -1.61 22.58
C MET A 70 9.32 -0.47 22.33
N VAL A 71 9.36 0.48 23.24
CA VAL A 71 10.34 1.57 23.23
C VAL A 71 11.36 1.29 24.33
N GLN A 72 12.63 1.19 23.94
CA GLN A 72 13.72 0.80 24.83
C GLN A 72 14.67 1.97 25.11
N VAL A 73 15.25 1.98 26.29
CA VAL A 73 16.38 2.84 26.61
C VAL A 73 17.63 2.30 25.88
N PRO A 74 18.43 3.17 25.24
CA PRO A 74 19.70 2.77 24.62
C PRO A 74 20.66 2.17 25.66
N LYS A 75 21.43 1.17 25.25
CA LYS A 75 22.35 0.45 26.14
C LYS A 75 23.46 1.35 26.68
N GLU A 76 23.74 2.45 26.01
CA GLU A 76 24.70 3.48 26.36
C GLU A 76 24.27 4.32 27.56
N ASN A 77 22.97 4.30 27.92
CA ASN A 77 22.40 5.10 29.01
C ASN A 77 21.57 4.26 30.00
N PRO A 78 22.14 3.21 30.61
CA PRO A 78 21.42 2.28 31.48
C PRO A 78 20.83 2.96 32.73
N GLU A 79 21.36 4.10 33.15
CA GLU A 79 20.83 4.91 34.23
C GLU A 79 19.38 5.39 34.00
N LEU A 80 18.95 5.48 32.74
CA LEU A 80 17.59 5.90 32.39
C LEU A 80 16.55 4.79 32.61
N ASN A 81 16.98 3.53 32.78
CA ASN A 81 16.09 2.37 32.92
C ASN A 81 15.11 2.49 34.09
N ASN A 82 15.50 3.24 35.13
CA ASN A 82 14.73 3.42 36.36
C ASN A 82 14.31 4.89 36.60
N ALA A 83 14.49 5.75 35.60
CA ALA A 83 14.24 7.20 35.73
C ALA A 83 12.75 7.59 35.64
N GLN A 84 11.83 6.62 35.63
CA GLN A 84 10.37 6.82 35.54
C GLN A 84 9.95 7.73 34.38
N LEU A 85 10.68 7.68 33.27
CA LEU A 85 10.39 8.48 32.08
C LEU A 85 9.04 8.06 31.49
N GLN A 86 8.20 9.04 31.16
CA GLN A 86 6.93 8.79 30.46
C GLN A 86 7.14 8.91 28.96
N VAL A 87 6.90 7.81 28.25
CA VAL A 87 6.82 7.76 26.80
C VAL A 87 5.38 8.04 26.39
N LYS A 88 5.18 9.07 25.58
CA LYS A 88 3.90 9.45 25.02
C LYS A 88 3.87 9.09 23.54
N LEU A 89 2.79 8.41 23.14
CA LEU A 89 2.51 8.15 21.73
C LEU A 89 1.36 9.03 21.27
N TYR A 90 1.50 9.60 20.08
CA TYR A 90 0.42 10.29 19.39
C TYR A 90 0.25 9.66 18.01
N LYS A 91 -0.93 9.13 17.71
CA LYS A 91 -1.26 8.65 16.36
C LYS A 91 -1.38 9.87 15.44
N THR A 92 -0.50 9.96 14.45
CA THR A 92 -0.44 11.11 13.54
C THR A 92 -1.10 10.82 12.20
N ALA A 93 -1.14 9.54 11.80
CA ALA A 93 -1.77 9.10 10.57
C ALA A 93 -2.28 7.66 10.67
N ASP A 94 -3.37 7.37 9.95
CA ASP A 94 -3.77 6.01 9.62
C ASP A 94 -2.88 5.48 8.49
N ILE A 95 -2.66 4.16 8.46
CA ILE A 95 -1.96 3.50 7.36
C ILE A 95 -2.97 2.73 6.50
N THR A 96 -2.72 2.68 5.19
CA THR A 96 -3.50 1.89 4.24
C THR A 96 -2.86 0.52 4.00
N LYS A 97 -3.61 -0.40 3.38
CA LYS A 97 -3.08 -1.72 2.97
C LYS A 97 -1.83 -1.64 2.08
N LEU A 98 -1.60 -0.49 1.43
CA LEU A 98 -0.50 -0.26 0.48
C LEU A 98 0.57 0.68 1.06
N TRP A 99 0.74 0.73 2.39
CA TRP A 99 1.79 1.52 3.06
C TRP A 99 1.75 3.02 2.77
N LYS A 100 0.56 3.56 2.45
CA LYS A 100 0.30 5.00 2.39
C LYS A 100 -0.29 5.50 3.70
N TYR A 101 0.10 6.70 4.10
CA TYR A 101 -0.36 7.34 5.32
C TYR A 101 -1.40 8.41 5.01
N ASN A 102 -2.45 8.46 5.84
CA ASN A 102 -3.46 9.50 5.83
C ASN A 102 -3.42 10.19 7.19
N THR A 103 -2.98 11.45 7.22
CA THR A 103 -2.94 12.24 8.45
C THR A 103 -4.33 12.37 9.09
N ILE A 104 -4.37 12.53 10.40
CA ILE A 104 -5.62 12.65 11.16
C ILE A 104 -5.70 13.96 11.95
N GLY A 105 -6.87 14.56 12.02
CA GLY A 105 -7.13 15.75 12.84
C GLY A 105 -6.13 16.88 12.57
N ASN A 106 -5.56 17.45 13.64
CA ASN A 106 -4.61 18.56 13.52
C ASN A 106 -3.25 18.17 12.89
N TYR A 107 -2.97 16.87 12.71
CA TYR A 107 -1.77 16.39 12.02
C TYR A 107 -1.84 16.55 10.50
N GLU A 108 -2.96 16.99 9.92
CA GLU A 108 -3.06 17.39 8.51
C GLU A 108 -2.01 18.45 8.12
N LEU A 109 -1.51 19.23 9.08
CA LEU A 109 -0.40 20.17 8.90
C LEU A 109 0.87 19.50 8.36
N MET A 110 1.06 18.20 8.61
CA MET A 110 2.21 17.45 8.09
C MET A 110 2.19 17.25 6.55
N ASN A 111 1.08 17.56 5.88
CA ASN A 111 0.93 17.37 4.43
C ASN A 111 1.29 18.58 3.57
N ASN A 112 1.65 19.72 4.16
CA ASN A 112 2.04 20.89 3.39
C ASN A 112 2.75 21.91 4.28
N TYR A 113 3.80 21.48 4.98
CA TYR A 113 4.55 22.36 5.87
C TYR A 113 5.92 22.66 5.28
N GLU A 114 6.27 23.94 5.19
CA GLU A 114 7.62 24.38 4.86
C GLU A 114 8.31 24.85 6.14
N TYR A 115 9.37 24.17 6.53
CA TYR A 115 10.18 24.55 7.66
C TYR A 115 11.53 25.07 7.20
N SER A 116 12.05 26.07 7.89
CA SER A 116 13.33 26.72 7.56
C SER A 116 14.40 26.27 8.54
N PHE A 117 15.52 25.79 8.01
CA PHE A 117 16.78 25.73 8.75
C PHE A 117 17.40 27.12 8.77
N ILE A 118 17.67 27.61 9.97
CA ILE A 118 18.28 28.92 10.15
C ILE A 118 19.59 28.81 10.93
N ASN A 119 20.55 29.68 10.62
CA ASN A 119 21.75 29.91 11.42
C ASN A 119 21.77 31.39 11.81
N GLY A 120 21.54 31.65 13.10
CA GLY A 120 21.20 32.99 13.58
C GLY A 120 19.91 33.49 12.90
N ASN A 121 20.03 34.58 12.14
CA ASN A 121 18.91 35.20 11.43
C ASN A 121 18.82 34.80 9.94
N ASN A 122 19.77 34.00 9.45
CA ASN A 122 19.83 33.64 8.04
C ASN A 122 19.14 32.30 7.79
N VAL A 123 18.21 32.26 6.84
CA VAL A 123 17.64 31.00 6.34
C VAL A 123 18.68 30.32 5.47
N ILE A 124 19.16 29.16 5.93
CA ILE A 124 20.14 28.34 5.21
C ILE A 124 19.43 27.48 4.17
N GLU A 125 18.30 26.91 4.54
CA GLU A 125 17.58 25.92 3.73
C GLU A 125 16.10 25.94 4.11
N LYS A 126 15.24 25.75 3.11
CA LYS A 126 13.81 25.53 3.31
C LYS A 126 13.49 24.12 2.88
N ILE A 127 12.84 23.38 3.76
CA ILE A 127 12.42 22.01 3.48
C ILE A 127 10.91 21.94 3.57
N LYS A 128 10.32 21.59 2.44
CA LYS A 128 8.91 21.25 2.38
C LYS A 128 8.75 19.80 2.78
N VAL A 129 7.94 19.55 3.79
CA VAL A 129 7.54 18.20 4.18
C VAL A 129 6.09 17.97 3.80
N ASN A 130 5.83 16.78 3.27
CA ASN A 130 4.50 16.31 2.93
C ASN A 130 4.42 14.80 3.19
N LEU A 131 3.68 14.41 4.23
CA LEU A 131 3.55 13.00 4.60
C LEU A 131 2.94 12.15 3.46
N ASN A 132 2.07 12.72 2.62
CA ASN A 132 1.45 12.00 1.52
C ASN A 132 2.42 11.70 0.36
N GLU A 133 3.50 12.46 0.27
CA GLU A 133 4.52 12.34 -0.79
C GLU A 133 5.70 11.45 -0.37
N ILE A 134 5.69 10.89 0.84
CA ILE A 134 6.81 10.06 1.28
C ILE A 134 6.93 8.78 0.44
N ASP A 135 8.18 8.40 0.21
CA ASP A 135 8.58 7.21 -0.52
C ASP A 135 9.99 6.78 -0.11
N SER A 136 10.61 5.88 -0.89
CA SER A 136 11.96 5.37 -0.61
C SER A 136 13.06 6.41 -0.75
N SER A 137 12.80 7.58 -1.35
CA SER A 137 13.76 8.67 -1.51
C SER A 137 13.68 9.72 -0.39
N THR A 138 12.66 9.65 0.47
CA THR A 138 12.49 10.55 1.61
C THR A 138 13.70 10.49 2.53
N THR A 139 14.34 11.64 2.72
CA THR A 139 15.59 11.81 3.44
C THR A 139 15.36 11.82 4.96
N ALA A 140 16.42 11.51 5.72
CA ALA A 140 16.38 11.61 7.18
C ALA A 140 15.96 13.01 7.66
N LYS A 141 16.39 14.06 6.96
CA LYS A 141 16.07 15.46 7.26
C LYS A 141 14.59 15.77 7.03
N GLU A 142 13.97 15.21 5.99
CA GLU A 142 12.51 15.35 5.79
C GLU A 142 11.73 14.61 6.90
N TRP A 143 12.17 13.42 7.30
CA TRP A 143 11.59 12.70 8.43
C TRP A 143 11.71 13.45 9.76
N GLU A 144 12.85 14.10 10.01
CA GLU A 144 13.04 14.99 11.16
C GLU A 144 12.08 16.19 11.12
N GLY A 145 11.89 16.79 9.94
CA GLY A 145 10.93 17.86 9.73
C GLY A 145 9.49 17.42 10.03
N LEU A 146 9.08 16.25 9.53
CA LEU A 146 7.77 15.67 9.82
C LEU A 146 7.58 15.42 11.33
N ALA A 147 8.59 14.87 11.99
CA ALA A 147 8.56 14.63 13.43
C ALA A 147 8.49 15.94 14.23
N PHE A 148 9.18 16.99 13.79
CA PHE A 148 9.11 18.32 14.38
C PHE A 148 7.69 18.89 14.29
N VAL A 149 7.08 18.87 13.10
CA VAL A 149 5.69 19.34 12.91
C VAL A 149 4.74 18.55 13.80
N ALA A 150 4.87 17.22 13.82
CA ALA A 150 4.05 16.38 14.68
C ALA A 150 4.21 16.74 16.17
N LYS A 151 5.44 17.01 16.63
CA LYS A 151 5.71 17.43 18.00
C LYS A 151 5.09 18.79 18.34
N GLU A 152 5.14 19.75 17.42
CA GLU A 152 4.50 21.05 17.62
C GLU A 152 2.98 20.91 17.73
N VAL A 153 2.35 20.08 16.90
CA VAL A 153 0.91 19.76 17.00
C VAL A 153 0.61 19.06 18.33
N ALA A 154 1.47 18.12 18.75
CA ALA A 154 1.29 17.33 19.97
C ALA A 154 1.17 18.18 21.25
N LYS A 155 1.73 19.41 21.29
CA LYS A 155 1.61 20.32 22.43
C LYS A 155 0.17 20.69 22.78
N SER A 156 -0.74 20.64 21.82
CA SER A 156 -2.18 20.91 21.99
C SER A 156 -3.05 19.66 21.95
N GLU A 157 -2.46 18.48 21.73
CA GLU A 157 -3.17 17.21 21.62
C GLU A 157 -3.05 16.36 22.89
N LYS A 158 -3.97 15.41 23.04
CA LYS A 158 -3.84 14.37 24.06
C LYS A 158 -3.06 13.17 23.48
N PRO A 159 -2.14 12.58 24.24
CA PRO A 159 -1.50 11.34 23.83
C PRO A 159 -2.54 10.25 23.55
N THR A 160 -2.32 9.50 22.48
CA THR A 160 -3.07 8.28 22.18
C THR A 160 -2.82 7.20 23.24
N ALA A 161 -1.57 7.11 23.71
CA ALA A 161 -1.18 6.22 24.79
C ALA A 161 0.00 6.81 25.56
N VAL A 162 0.13 6.43 26.83
CA VAL A 162 1.26 6.79 27.68
C VAL A 162 1.73 5.54 28.40
N ALA A 163 3.03 5.30 28.43
CA ALA A 163 3.64 4.23 29.21
C ALA A 163 4.86 4.77 29.94
N THR A 164 5.07 4.30 31.16
CA THR A 164 6.28 4.63 31.94
C THR A 164 7.34 3.58 31.65
N ILE A 165 8.59 4.02 31.48
CA ILE A 165 9.73 3.12 31.39
C ILE A 165 9.90 2.38 32.71
N ALA A 166 9.86 1.05 32.63
CA ALA A 166 10.18 0.14 33.70
C ALA A 166 11.20 -0.88 33.18
N ASP A 167 12.30 -1.04 33.91
CA ASP A 167 13.39 -1.96 33.54
C ASP A 167 13.92 -1.71 32.10
N GLY A 168 14.07 -0.43 31.75
CA GLY A 168 14.56 0.01 30.45
C GLY A 168 13.56 -0.07 29.29
N LYS A 169 12.30 -0.43 29.56
CA LYS A 169 11.29 -0.66 28.51
C LYS A 169 9.97 0.04 28.80
N ALA A 170 9.36 0.60 27.76
CA ALA A 170 7.96 1.02 27.73
C ALA A 170 7.24 0.19 26.67
N VAL A 171 6.16 -0.50 27.07
CA VAL A 171 5.43 -1.41 26.19
C VAL A 171 4.02 -0.87 25.93
N PHE A 172 3.67 -0.76 24.65
CA PHE A 172 2.35 -0.38 24.18
C PHE A 172 1.72 -1.56 23.46
N GLN A 173 0.48 -1.90 23.81
CA GLN A 173 -0.25 -3.02 23.23
C GLN A 173 -1.58 -2.56 22.65
N GLY A 174 -2.09 -3.32 21.68
CA GLY A 174 -3.40 -3.04 21.11
C GLY A 174 -3.45 -1.75 20.27
N LEU A 175 -2.30 -1.31 19.73
CA LEU A 175 -2.24 -0.15 18.87
C LEU A 175 -2.91 -0.48 17.53
N GLN A 176 -3.69 0.46 17.02
CA GLN A 176 -4.18 0.34 15.65
C GLN A 176 -3.04 0.60 14.66
N PRO A 177 -3.04 -0.06 13.49
CA PRO A 177 -2.09 0.27 12.43
C PRO A 177 -2.06 1.76 12.10
N GLY A 178 -0.87 2.34 12.02
CA GLY A 178 -0.69 3.77 11.75
C GLY A 178 0.73 4.28 11.95
N LEU A 179 0.90 5.57 11.75
CA LEU A 179 2.11 6.31 12.08
C LEU A 179 1.94 6.98 13.44
N TYR A 180 2.96 6.83 14.29
CA TYR A 180 2.96 7.35 15.64
C TYR A 180 4.16 8.27 15.88
N LEU A 181 3.94 9.39 16.56
CA LEU A 181 5.00 10.18 17.16
C LEU A 181 5.37 9.59 18.52
N VAL A 182 6.65 9.29 18.72
CA VAL A 182 7.22 8.95 20.02
C VAL A 182 7.80 10.22 20.64
N GLU A 183 7.29 10.60 21.82
CA GLU A 183 7.76 11.77 22.56
C GLU A 183 8.09 11.41 24.01
N VAL A 184 9.24 11.88 24.48
CA VAL A 184 9.64 11.81 25.89
C VAL A 184 10.10 13.20 26.33
N ASN A 185 9.70 13.62 27.52
CA ASN A 185 10.17 14.87 28.10
C ASN A 185 11.65 14.75 28.50
N GLY A 186 12.42 15.84 28.35
CA GLY A 186 13.78 15.90 28.88
C GLY A 186 13.83 15.62 30.38
N ALA A 187 14.92 15.03 30.86
CA ALA A 187 15.07 14.61 32.24
C ALA A 187 16.47 14.91 32.78
N ILE A 188 16.57 15.07 34.09
CA ILE A 188 17.85 15.14 34.80
C ILE A 188 18.00 13.86 35.61
N VAL A 189 19.02 13.08 35.30
CA VAL A 189 19.30 11.80 35.98
C VAL A 189 20.77 11.81 36.36
N ASN A 190 21.07 11.54 37.63
CA ASN A 190 22.44 11.52 38.16
C ASN A 190 23.27 12.76 37.81
N GLY A 191 22.65 13.95 37.80
CA GLY A 191 23.32 15.23 37.50
C GLY A 191 23.58 15.51 36.01
N LYS A 192 23.18 14.60 35.11
CA LYS A 192 23.27 14.77 33.66
C LYS A 192 21.91 15.18 33.07
N ALA A 193 21.93 16.09 32.11
CA ALA A 193 20.75 16.53 31.39
C ALA A 193 20.57 15.70 30.11
N TYR A 194 19.45 14.99 30.03
CA TYR A 194 19.08 14.16 28.88
C TYR A 194 18.00 14.85 28.06
N ARG A 195 18.23 14.94 26.76
CA ARG A 195 17.24 15.39 25.77
C ARG A 195 16.86 14.22 24.89
N PHE A 196 15.56 14.05 24.68
CA PHE A 196 15.04 13.00 23.82
C PHE A 196 14.53 13.62 22.53
N MET A 197 15.07 13.17 21.40
CA MET A 197 14.58 13.58 20.09
C MET A 197 13.26 12.85 19.83
N ALA A 198 12.21 13.60 19.50
CA ALA A 198 10.96 12.99 19.06
C ALA A 198 11.13 12.45 17.65
N TYR A 199 10.48 11.34 17.33
CA TYR A 199 10.55 10.71 16.01
C TYR A 199 9.24 10.02 15.65
N LEU A 200 9.02 9.85 14.34
CA LEU A 200 7.88 9.11 13.81
C LEU A 200 8.26 7.64 13.65
N ILE A 201 7.31 6.75 13.93
CA ILE A 201 7.45 5.32 13.74
C ILE A 201 6.18 4.73 13.17
N SER A 202 6.33 3.87 12.16
CA SER A 202 5.22 3.08 11.63
C SER A 202 5.02 1.85 12.49
N VAL A 203 3.77 1.56 12.83
CA VAL A 203 3.38 0.30 13.45
C VAL A 203 2.15 -0.19 12.69
N PRO A 204 2.21 -1.28 11.90
CA PRO A 204 3.33 -2.21 11.75
C PRO A 204 4.50 -1.60 10.95
N ASN A 205 5.66 -2.27 11.00
CA ASN A 205 6.85 -1.90 10.25
C ASN A 205 7.20 -2.96 9.20
N TYR A 206 7.93 -2.58 8.16
CA TYR A 206 8.41 -3.51 7.13
C TYR A 206 9.90 -3.82 7.34
N ASN A 207 10.23 -5.10 7.48
CA ASN A 207 11.59 -5.60 7.62
C ASN A 207 11.88 -6.63 6.53
N ALA A 208 12.59 -6.20 5.48
CA ALA A 208 12.95 -7.06 4.36
C ALA A 208 13.95 -8.17 4.74
N GLN A 209 14.68 -7.97 5.85
CA GLN A 209 15.73 -8.87 6.33
C GLN A 209 15.24 -9.82 7.42
N ASN A 210 13.95 -9.82 7.75
CA ASN A 210 13.43 -10.66 8.82
C ASN A 210 13.62 -12.16 8.49
N PRO A 211 14.37 -12.92 9.30
CA PRO A 211 14.73 -14.30 9.00
C PRO A 211 13.55 -15.28 9.15
N THR A 212 12.46 -14.88 9.79
CA THR A 212 11.26 -15.71 10.01
C THR A 212 10.37 -15.82 8.78
N GLY A 213 10.62 -14.99 7.75
CA GLY A 213 9.82 -14.91 6.53
C GLY A 213 8.60 -13.96 6.62
N GLU A 214 8.13 -13.62 7.83
CA GLU A 214 7.12 -12.56 8.01
C GLU A 214 7.81 -11.19 7.90
N LYS A 215 7.69 -10.55 6.73
CA LYS A 215 8.32 -9.24 6.45
C LYS A 215 7.59 -8.08 7.14
N ILE A 216 6.36 -8.28 7.59
CA ILE A 216 5.53 -7.25 8.23
C ILE A 216 5.53 -7.49 9.74
N GLU A 217 6.15 -6.58 10.48
CA GLU A 217 6.29 -6.67 11.93
C GLU A 217 5.16 -5.90 12.61
N TYR A 218 4.24 -6.64 13.21
CA TYR A 218 3.18 -6.07 14.06
C TYR A 218 3.63 -5.86 15.51
N ASN A 219 4.74 -6.50 15.89
CA ASN A 219 5.45 -6.23 17.14
C ASN A 219 6.72 -5.48 16.75
N VAL A 220 6.70 -4.17 16.93
CA VAL A 220 7.81 -3.29 16.54
C VAL A 220 8.62 -2.95 17.78
N ASP A 221 9.94 -3.06 17.66
CA ASP A 221 10.88 -2.62 18.70
C ASP A 221 11.64 -1.39 18.21
N THR A 222 11.85 -0.43 19.11
CA THR A 222 12.62 0.78 18.83
C THR A 222 13.35 1.26 20.08
N GLU A 223 14.29 2.18 19.90
CA GLU A 223 15.07 2.77 20.98
C GLU A 223 14.80 4.28 21.06
N LEU A 224 14.95 4.85 22.25
CA LEU A 224 14.92 6.29 22.41
C LEU A 224 16.14 6.93 21.72
N LYS A 225 15.92 8.06 21.06
CA LYS A 225 17.00 8.87 20.50
C LYS A 225 17.44 9.89 21.55
N VAL A 226 18.60 9.67 22.15
CA VAL A 226 19.08 10.39 23.34
C VAL A 226 20.27 11.28 22.99
N GLU A 227 20.20 12.54 23.40
CA GLU A 227 21.33 13.47 23.46
C GLU A 227 21.66 13.75 24.92
N VAL A 228 22.94 13.62 25.29
CA VAL A 228 23.44 13.85 26.65
C VAL A 228 24.26 15.14 26.67
N ASN A 229 23.90 16.07 27.54
CA ASN A 229 24.67 17.29 27.77
C ASN A 229 25.35 17.24 29.14
N ASP A 230 26.66 17.02 29.14
CA ASP A 230 27.52 17.13 30.32
C ASP A 230 27.91 18.62 30.52
N ASN A 231 26.99 19.45 30.99
CA ASN A 231 27.20 20.83 31.49
C ASN A 231 28.45 21.60 30.96
N ASN A 232 28.48 22.01 29.68
CA ASN A 232 29.09 23.27 29.24
C ASN A 232 28.45 23.72 27.92
N ILE A 233 27.76 24.85 27.95
CA ILE A 233 26.82 25.27 26.91
C ILE A 233 27.58 25.95 25.76
N THR A 234 27.56 25.33 24.58
CA THR A 234 27.41 26.08 23.31
C THR A 234 26.12 25.59 22.68
N THR A 235 25.02 26.32 22.93
CA THR A 235 23.74 26.02 22.31
C THR A 235 23.82 26.39 20.83
N GLN A 236 23.98 25.41 19.94
CA GLN A 236 23.44 25.56 18.60
C GLN A 236 21.92 25.43 18.73
N VAL A 237 21.26 26.55 19.03
CA VAL A 237 19.80 26.61 18.94
C VAL A 237 19.45 26.58 17.46
N THR A 238 19.13 25.41 16.92
CA THR A 238 18.36 25.35 15.66
C THR A 238 16.95 25.81 16.01
N THR A 239 16.72 27.12 15.96
CA THR A 239 15.39 27.68 16.17
C THR A 239 14.58 27.47 14.90
N PHE A 240 13.71 26.47 14.90
CA PHE A 240 12.78 26.25 13.81
C PHE A 240 11.65 27.26 13.89
N LYS A 241 11.67 28.29 13.04
CA LYS A 241 10.59 29.28 12.96
C LYS A 241 9.59 28.84 11.87
N PRO A 242 8.30 28.66 12.18
CA PRO A 242 7.25 28.55 11.18
C PRO A 242 7.29 29.78 10.26
N THR A 243 7.25 29.59 8.94
CA THR A 243 7.04 30.71 8.02
C THR A 243 5.60 31.20 8.21
N GLU A 244 5.42 32.51 8.45
CA GLU A 244 4.21 33.18 8.99
C GLU A 244 2.96 33.13 8.09
N ASN A 245 2.93 32.28 7.06
CA ASN A 245 1.85 32.27 6.07
C ASN A 245 1.09 30.93 6.06
N THR A 246 0.36 30.64 7.13
CA THR A 246 -0.80 29.74 7.04
C THR A 246 -1.88 30.25 7.99
N THR A 247 -3.03 30.59 7.41
CA THR A 247 -4.19 31.16 8.09
C THR A 247 -4.60 30.31 9.29
N LYS A 248 -4.52 30.92 10.47
CA LYS A 248 -5.03 30.47 11.76
C LYS A 248 -6.40 29.77 11.62
N PRO A 249 -6.56 28.47 11.94
CA PRO A 249 -7.88 27.88 12.07
C PRO A 249 -8.56 28.51 13.28
N LYS A 250 -9.68 29.20 13.02
CA LYS A 250 -10.55 29.76 14.06
C LYS A 250 -11.13 28.60 14.87
N ALA A 251 -10.78 28.54 16.16
CA ALA A 251 -11.35 27.61 17.11
C ALA A 251 -12.89 27.68 17.05
N LYS A 252 -13.55 26.59 16.66
CA LYS A 252 -15.00 26.44 16.80
C LYS A 252 -15.28 25.95 18.21
N THR A 253 -15.96 26.79 18.98
CA THR A 253 -16.45 26.52 20.33
C THR A 253 -17.40 25.32 20.33
N LEU A 254 -17.14 24.40 21.24
CA LEU A 254 -17.94 23.23 21.61
C LEU A 254 -19.34 23.65 22.10
N LYS A 255 -20.39 22.98 21.60
CA LYS A 255 -21.68 22.82 22.30
C LYS A 255 -21.99 21.33 22.41
N THR A 256 -22.42 20.89 23.59
CA THR A 256 -22.84 19.53 23.98
C THR A 256 -24.22 19.66 24.66
N PRO A 257 -25.11 18.65 24.75
CA PRO A 257 -25.53 17.59 23.82
C PRO A 257 -27.08 17.58 23.60
N LYS A 258 -27.59 16.81 22.62
CA LYS A 258 -28.97 16.28 22.68
C LYS A 258 -29.07 14.91 21.99
N ASN A 259 -29.73 13.97 22.67
CA ASN A 259 -29.82 12.54 22.38
C ASN A 259 -30.80 12.17 21.24
N ARG A 260 -30.34 11.23 20.38
CA ARG A 260 -31.03 10.03 19.80
C ARG A 260 -32.12 10.21 18.70
N PRO A 261 -32.37 9.22 17.79
CA PRO A 261 -31.55 8.13 17.19
C PRO A 261 -31.44 8.16 15.64
N ASP A 262 -30.59 7.27 15.12
CA ASP A 262 -30.59 6.66 13.78
C ASP A 262 -30.17 7.52 12.55
N GLU A 263 -28.97 7.25 12.04
CA GLU A 263 -28.73 7.19 10.60
C GLU A 263 -27.50 6.33 10.30
N THR A 264 -27.65 5.02 10.53
CA THR A 264 -26.73 4.00 10.03
C THR A 264 -26.99 3.78 8.54
N SER A 265 -26.64 4.74 7.65
CA SER A 265 -26.84 4.50 6.20
C SER A 265 -26.02 5.33 5.19
N LYS A 266 -25.05 6.17 5.59
CA LYS A 266 -24.39 7.10 4.64
C LYS A 266 -22.88 6.97 4.42
N TYR A 267 -22.24 5.91 4.92
CA TYR A 267 -20.82 5.61 4.64
C TYR A 267 -20.58 4.17 4.17
N PHE A 268 -21.52 3.63 3.38
CA PHE A 268 -21.23 2.46 2.54
C PHE A 268 -21.00 2.88 1.09
N GLY A 269 -19.94 3.64 0.87
CA GLY A 269 -19.65 4.15 -0.47
C GLY A 269 -18.44 5.06 -0.44
N ILE A 270 -17.26 4.46 -0.34
CA ILE A 270 -16.07 4.71 -1.15
C ILE A 270 -15.03 3.73 -0.60
N LEU A 271 -15.05 2.51 -1.14
CA LEU A 271 -13.86 1.67 -1.16
C LEU A 271 -13.16 1.99 -2.47
N PRO A 272 -11.86 2.34 -2.52
CA PRO A 272 -11.10 2.13 -3.73
C PRO A 272 -10.85 0.61 -3.82
N GLN A 273 -11.86 -0.12 -4.29
CA GLN A 273 -11.61 -1.46 -4.79
C GLN A 273 -10.97 -1.27 -6.18
N THR A 274 -9.65 -1.39 -6.25
CA THR A 274 -9.01 -1.94 -7.46
C THR A 274 -9.37 -3.41 -7.55
N GLY A 275 -10.64 -3.68 -7.87
CA GLY A 275 -11.15 -4.99 -8.23
C GLY A 275 -11.40 -4.96 -9.72
N GLN A 276 -10.55 -5.67 -10.47
CA GLN A 276 -10.77 -6.03 -11.87
C GLN A 276 -12.27 -6.21 -12.14
N LEU A 277 -12.80 -5.44 -13.09
CA LEU A 277 -14.19 -5.48 -13.56
C LEU A 277 -14.72 -6.92 -13.55
N LYS A 278 -15.56 -7.26 -12.54
CA LYS A 278 -16.13 -8.61 -12.40
C LYS A 278 -16.96 -9.03 -13.61
N TRP A 279 -17.33 -8.10 -14.48
CA TRP A 279 -18.04 -8.35 -15.74
C TRP A 279 -17.12 -8.75 -16.89
N ILE A 280 -15.80 -8.56 -16.82
CA ILE A 280 -14.89 -8.99 -17.89
C ILE A 280 -14.94 -10.51 -18.06
N ILE A 281 -15.01 -11.28 -16.96
CA ILE A 281 -15.06 -12.75 -17.01
C ILE A 281 -16.39 -13.25 -17.60
N PRO A 282 -17.58 -12.79 -17.13
CA PRO A 282 -18.86 -13.07 -17.79
C PRO A 282 -18.92 -12.58 -19.24
N ALA A 283 -18.39 -11.39 -19.55
CA ALA A 283 -18.39 -10.85 -20.89
C ALA A 283 -17.52 -11.68 -21.85
N LEU A 284 -16.33 -12.10 -21.42
CA LEU A 284 -15.46 -13.01 -22.19
C LEU A 284 -16.09 -14.39 -22.36
N LEU A 285 -16.79 -14.92 -21.35
CA LEU A 285 -17.54 -16.18 -21.49
C LEU A 285 -18.66 -16.06 -22.52
N ILE A 286 -19.46 -14.97 -22.48
CA ILE A 286 -20.53 -14.73 -23.44
C ILE A 286 -19.96 -14.61 -24.86
N VAL A 287 -18.89 -13.83 -25.05
CA VAL A 287 -18.21 -13.70 -26.34
C VAL A 287 -17.65 -15.05 -26.82
N GLY A 288 -17.10 -15.85 -25.91
CA GLY A 288 -16.63 -17.21 -26.19
C GLY A 288 -17.74 -18.13 -26.70
N PHE A 289 -18.90 -18.16 -26.03
CA PHE A 289 -20.05 -18.96 -26.46
C PHE A 289 -20.63 -18.49 -27.80
N VAL A 290 -20.64 -17.18 -28.07
CA VAL A 290 -21.06 -16.63 -29.38
C VAL A 290 -20.13 -17.10 -30.50
N CYS A 291 -18.80 -17.05 -30.28
CA CYS A 291 -17.82 -17.54 -31.26
C CYS A 291 -17.97 -19.04 -31.54
N ILE A 292 -18.21 -19.85 -30.50
CA ILE A 292 -18.46 -21.30 -30.65
C ILE A 292 -19.76 -21.54 -31.44
N GLY A 293 -20.83 -20.80 -31.14
CA GLY A 293 -22.09 -20.91 -31.86
C GLY A 293 -21.97 -20.56 -33.35
N ILE A 294 -21.24 -19.49 -33.68
CA ILE A 294 -20.96 -19.11 -35.07
C ILE A 294 -20.13 -20.20 -35.77
N GLY A 295 -19.12 -20.77 -35.10
CA GLY A 295 -18.32 -21.87 -35.62
C GLY A 295 -19.17 -23.10 -35.99
N ILE A 296 -20.08 -23.51 -35.10
CA ILE A 296 -20.99 -24.63 -35.34
C ILE A 296 -21.96 -24.33 -36.49
N GLN A 297 -22.46 -23.10 -36.61
CA GLN A 297 -23.34 -22.72 -37.73
C GLN A 297 -22.61 -22.74 -39.08
N LEU A 298 -21.35 -22.31 -39.12
CA LEU A 298 -20.54 -22.37 -40.33
C LEU A 298 -20.28 -23.83 -40.76
N LEU A 299 -19.94 -24.71 -39.80
CA LEU A 299 -19.78 -26.15 -40.06
C LEU A 299 -21.09 -26.80 -40.55
N LYS A 300 -22.24 -26.39 -39.99
CA LYS A 300 -23.55 -26.92 -40.40
C LYS A 300 -24.00 -26.41 -41.78
N LYS A 301 -23.52 -25.24 -42.20
CA LYS A 301 -23.79 -24.67 -43.52
C LYS A 301 -22.94 -25.35 -44.60
N GLU A 302 -21.71 -25.74 -44.27
CA GLU A 302 -20.81 -26.48 -45.16
C GLU A 302 -21.33 -27.91 -45.41
N ASN A 303 -21.81 -28.60 -44.36
CA ASN A 303 -22.44 -29.93 -44.49
C ASN A 303 -23.80 -29.96 -45.18
N LYS A 304 -24.40 -28.79 -45.48
CA LYS A 304 -25.66 -28.67 -46.24
C LYS A 304 -25.45 -28.29 -47.71
N SER A 305 -24.21 -28.00 -48.11
CA SER A 305 -23.84 -27.64 -49.49
C SER A 305 -23.16 -28.77 -50.27
N GLU A 306 -23.15 -30.00 -49.72
CA GLU A 306 -22.78 -31.23 -50.42
C GLU A 306 -24.03 -32.01 -50.89
#